data_AF-A0A2P4YEE6-F1
#
_entry.id   AF-A0A2P4YEE6-F1
#
_cell.length_a   1.000
_cell.length_b   1.000
_cell.length_c   1.000
_cell.angle_alpha   90.00
_cell.angle_beta   90.00
_cell.angle_gamma   90.00
#
_symmetry.space_group_name_H-M   'P 1'
#
loop_
_entity.id
_entity.type
_entity.pdbx_description
1 polymer ?
#
loop_
_entity_poly.entity_id
_entity_poly.type
_entity_poly.pdbx_seq_one_letter_code
_entity_poly.pdbx_strand_id
1 'polypeptide(L)'
;MLRQIFDMLCRSHPPALGVDSVKFSKLLYEAKIQPKLLSLGDAAFLFASNLTPGLYEMDFGGFVSAVEWVAQQFYSENGAKGTSSPSKTLPGIQHGMMKWQLSRRLGEHNPDDRLLSSLRRFCYETLVHLPSLTSTWYEIMNSWRFERKQQLMKEYALKYCAATRLRATWIGFVTWRIFLHRRQRMRKERQAAIKLQSFVRGRRQYLEYQNIRRITIRIQRRVHARSELRRLRAERAASLGEMDASPSVASAYVEAIECQDSCKA
;
A
#
# COMPACT_ATOMS: atom_id res chain seq x y z
N MET A 1 -19.13 33.91 0.49
CA MET A 1 -18.63 35.28 0.75
C MET A 1 -19.78 36.24 1.05
N LEU A 2 -20.59 36.69 0.08
CA LEU A 2 -21.69 37.65 0.32
C LEU A 2 -22.65 37.21 1.44
N ARG A 3 -22.92 35.90 1.57
CA ARG A 3 -23.74 35.37 2.67
C ARG A 3 -23.15 35.65 4.05
N GLN A 4 -21.84 35.50 4.22
CA GLN A 4 -21.20 35.76 5.52
C GLN A 4 -21.14 37.26 5.83
N ILE A 5 -21.03 38.11 4.80
CA ILE A 5 -21.15 39.57 4.94
C ILE A 5 -22.58 39.95 5.36
N PHE A 6 -23.59 39.36 4.72
CA PHE A 6 -24.98 39.54 5.09
C PHE A 6 -25.23 39.11 6.54
N ASP A 7 -24.82 37.89 6.91
CA ASP A 7 -25.01 37.37 8.27
C ASP A 7 -24.29 38.25 9.32
N MET A 8 -23.12 38.80 8.99
CA MET A 8 -22.42 39.77 9.86
C MET A 8 -23.26 41.04 10.05
N LEU A 9 -23.77 41.63 8.98
CA LEU A 9 -24.61 42.84 9.05
C LEU A 9 -25.88 42.57 9.85
N CYS A 10 -26.52 41.41 9.66
CA CYS A 10 -27.70 41.02 10.44
C CYS A 10 -27.38 40.89 11.94
N ARG A 11 -26.20 40.37 12.31
CA ARG A 11 -25.73 40.26 13.70
C ARG A 11 -25.23 41.57 14.30
N SER A 12 -24.84 42.53 13.47
CA SER A 12 -24.40 43.84 13.93
C SER A 12 -25.54 44.57 14.65
N HIS A 13 -25.21 45.30 15.72
CA HIS A 13 -26.23 45.95 16.55
C HIS A 13 -26.93 47.10 15.79
N PRO A 14 -28.28 47.17 15.81
CA PRO A 14 -29.21 46.24 16.44
C PRO A 14 -29.39 44.94 15.64
N PRO A 15 -29.41 43.74 16.25
CA PRO A 15 -29.55 42.49 15.52
C PRO A 15 -30.90 42.42 14.79
N ALA A 16 -30.88 41.95 13.54
CA ALA A 16 -32.02 41.96 12.64
C ALA A 16 -32.07 40.66 11.80
N LEU A 17 -33.23 40.36 11.20
CA LEU A 17 -33.38 39.19 10.32
C LEU A 17 -32.82 39.48 8.91
N GLY A 18 -32.87 40.74 8.50
CA GLY A 18 -32.28 41.27 7.28
C GLY A 18 -31.40 42.49 7.51
N VAL A 19 -30.99 43.10 6.41
CA VAL A 19 -30.17 44.31 6.42
C VAL A 19 -31.09 45.52 6.39
N ASP A 20 -31.01 46.37 7.41
CA ASP A 20 -31.74 47.64 7.45
C ASP A 20 -31.08 48.72 6.56
N SER A 21 -31.77 49.84 6.35
CA SER A 21 -31.28 50.94 5.51
C SER A 21 -30.02 51.60 6.06
N VAL A 22 -29.83 51.58 7.38
CA VAL A 22 -28.71 52.22 8.08
C VAL A 22 -27.44 51.40 7.89
N LYS A 23 -27.50 50.09 8.08
CA LYS A 23 -26.43 49.11 7.88
C LYS A 23 -26.03 49.06 6.41
N PHE A 24 -27.00 49.07 5.50
CA PHE A 24 -26.71 49.11 4.07
C PHE A 24 -26.04 50.44 3.66
N SER A 25 -26.52 51.57 4.15
CA SER A 25 -25.91 52.87 3.86
C SER A 25 -24.51 52.99 4.48
N LYS A 26 -24.32 52.48 5.70
CA LYS A 26 -22.99 52.41 6.36
C LYS A 26 -22.01 51.59 5.53
N LEU A 27 -22.44 50.44 5.02
CA LEU A 27 -21.62 49.61 4.13
C LEU A 27 -21.18 50.39 2.87
N LEU A 28 -22.12 51.07 2.21
CA LEU A 28 -21.84 51.87 1.01
C LEU A 28 -20.95 53.10 1.30
N TYR A 29 -21.10 53.69 2.49
CA TYR A 29 -20.27 54.80 2.95
C TYR A 29 -18.83 54.36 3.22
N GLU A 30 -18.64 53.26 3.97
CA GLU A 30 -17.31 52.69 4.24
C GLU A 30 -16.64 52.18 2.96
N ALA A 31 -17.41 51.68 2.00
CA ALA A 31 -16.95 51.30 0.67
C ALA A 31 -16.63 52.50 -0.24
N LYS A 32 -16.78 53.74 0.25
CA LYS A 32 -16.57 55.00 -0.49
C LYS A 32 -17.45 55.15 -1.75
N ILE A 33 -18.55 54.42 -1.81
CA ILE A 33 -19.55 54.53 -2.87
C ILE A 33 -20.47 55.73 -2.58
N GLN A 34 -20.94 55.87 -1.34
CA GLN A 34 -21.62 57.07 -0.89
C GLN A 34 -20.63 58.06 -0.25
N PRO A 35 -20.83 59.39 -0.42
CA PRO A 35 -21.78 60.04 -1.33
C PRO A 35 -21.22 60.28 -2.74
N LYS A 36 -19.96 59.86 -3.00
CA LYS A 36 -19.20 60.29 -4.19
C LYS A 36 -19.70 59.70 -5.51
N LEU A 37 -20.04 58.42 -5.50
CA LEU A 37 -20.47 57.65 -6.68
C LEU A 37 -21.99 57.46 -6.70
N LEU A 38 -22.61 57.43 -5.52
CA LEU A 38 -24.03 57.22 -5.33
C LEU A 38 -24.57 58.28 -4.36
N SER A 39 -25.58 59.05 -4.79
CA SER A 39 -26.21 60.03 -3.91
C SER A 39 -27.04 59.35 -2.81
N LEU A 40 -27.38 60.09 -1.75
CA LEU A 40 -28.13 59.53 -0.62
C LEU A 40 -29.54 59.07 -1.03
N GLY A 41 -30.23 59.86 -1.86
CA GLY A 41 -31.57 59.53 -2.35
C GLY A 41 -31.57 58.34 -3.31
N ASP A 42 -30.54 58.26 -4.13
CA ASP A 42 -30.26 57.14 -5.04
C ASP A 42 -30.03 55.82 -4.31
N ALA A 43 -29.29 55.86 -3.21
CA ALA A 43 -29.09 54.69 -2.37
C ALA A 43 -30.35 54.29 -1.59
N ALA A 44 -31.13 55.26 -1.14
CA ALA A 44 -32.42 55.00 -0.51
C ALA A 44 -33.38 54.33 -1.51
N PHE A 45 -33.37 54.75 -2.78
CA PHE A 45 -34.13 54.09 -3.84
C PHE A 45 -33.63 52.67 -4.11
N LEU A 46 -32.31 52.45 -4.19
CA LEU A 46 -31.72 51.12 -4.34
C LEU A 46 -32.11 50.19 -3.18
N PHE A 47 -32.14 50.72 -1.96
CA PHE A 47 -32.61 49.98 -0.79
C PHE A 47 -34.09 49.62 -0.92
N ALA A 48 -34.95 50.62 -1.15
CA ALA A 48 -36.40 50.45 -1.21
C ALA A 48 -36.86 49.47 -2.30
N SER A 49 -36.15 49.44 -3.42
CA SER A 49 -36.44 48.57 -4.57
C SER A 49 -36.00 47.11 -4.39
N ASN A 50 -35.20 46.82 -3.36
CA ASN A 50 -34.78 45.46 -3.00
C ASN A 50 -35.35 45.02 -1.64
N LEU A 51 -36.31 45.78 -1.08
CA LEU A 51 -36.97 45.42 0.17
C LEU A 51 -37.82 44.16 0.03
N THR A 52 -37.90 43.40 1.11
CA THR A 52 -38.83 42.27 1.22
C THR A 52 -40.24 42.82 1.42
N PRO A 53 -41.24 42.42 0.63
CA PRO A 53 -42.61 42.87 0.82
C PRO A 53 -43.09 42.62 2.26
N GLY A 54 -43.55 43.68 2.94
CA GLY A 54 -44.04 43.60 4.32
C GLY A 54 -42.98 43.71 5.42
N LEU A 55 -41.69 43.84 5.07
CA LEU A 55 -40.61 44.11 6.01
C LEU A 55 -39.87 45.39 5.63
N TYR A 56 -39.37 46.12 6.62
CA TYR A 56 -38.48 47.28 6.41
C TYR A 56 -37.00 46.86 6.32
N GLU A 57 -36.76 45.58 6.05
CA GLU A 57 -35.42 44.97 5.97
C GLU A 57 -35.24 44.26 4.64
N MET A 58 -34.01 44.28 4.16
CA MET A 58 -33.58 43.60 2.96
C MET A 58 -33.19 42.16 3.30
N ASP A 59 -33.83 41.17 2.68
CA ASP A 59 -33.44 39.78 2.81
C ASP A 59 -32.14 39.49 2.05
N PHE A 60 -31.66 38.24 2.13
CA PHE A 60 -30.42 37.87 1.45
C PHE A 60 -30.52 38.05 -0.07
N GLY A 61 -31.68 37.78 -0.67
CA GLY A 61 -31.89 37.93 -2.11
C GLY A 61 -31.86 39.39 -2.57
N GLY A 62 -32.52 40.27 -1.82
CA GLY A 62 -32.47 41.72 -2.02
C GLY A 62 -31.06 42.27 -1.83
N PHE A 63 -30.34 41.81 -0.79
CA PHE A 63 -28.97 42.24 -0.50
C PHE A 63 -28.01 41.89 -1.63
N VAL A 64 -28.08 40.65 -2.11
CA VAL A 64 -27.27 40.20 -3.25
C VAL A 64 -27.59 41.02 -4.49
N SER A 65 -28.88 41.24 -4.79
CA SER A 65 -29.32 42.02 -5.94
C SER A 65 -28.85 43.47 -5.89
N ALA A 66 -28.92 44.11 -4.73
CA ALA A 66 -28.46 45.47 -4.53
C ALA A 66 -26.93 45.60 -4.71
N VAL A 67 -26.17 44.65 -4.14
CA VAL A 67 -24.71 44.61 -4.25
C VAL A 67 -24.27 44.33 -5.69
N GLU A 68 -24.94 43.42 -6.39
CA GLU A 68 -24.67 43.11 -7.79
C GLU A 68 -24.95 44.29 -8.71
N TRP A 69 -26.04 45.03 -8.46
CA TRP A 69 -26.32 46.26 -9.21
C TRP A 69 -25.21 47.30 -8.99
N VAL A 70 -24.78 47.51 -7.75
CA VAL A 70 -23.65 48.41 -7.41
C VAL A 70 -22.37 47.97 -8.12
N ALA A 71 -22.04 46.67 -8.07
CA ALA A 71 -20.88 46.12 -8.75
C ALA A 71 -20.96 46.34 -10.27
N GLN A 72 -22.11 46.10 -10.88
CA GLN A 72 -22.31 46.28 -12.32
C GLN A 72 -22.23 47.76 -12.74
N GLN A 73 -22.69 48.70 -11.92
CA GLN A 73 -22.65 50.12 -12.28
C GLN A 73 -21.26 50.72 -12.17
N PHE A 74 -20.52 50.37 -11.12
CA PHE A 74 -19.25 51.04 -10.80
C PHE A 74 -18.00 50.22 -11.16
N TYR A 75 -18.14 48.90 -11.34
CA TYR A 75 -17.01 47.98 -11.55
C TYR A 75 -17.12 47.16 -12.84
N SER A 76 -18.05 47.50 -13.75
CA SER A 76 -18.13 46.87 -15.07
C SER A 76 -17.01 47.35 -16.01
N GLU A 77 -16.45 46.43 -16.79
CA GLU A 77 -15.39 46.68 -17.78
C GLU A 77 -15.90 47.52 -18.98
N ASN A 78 -16.16 48.81 -18.77
CA ASN A 78 -16.45 49.76 -19.85
C ASN A 78 -15.33 50.81 -20.02
N GLY A 79 -14.08 50.42 -19.79
CA GLY A 79 -12.89 51.28 -19.86
C GLY A 79 -11.78 50.82 -20.80
N ALA A 80 -12.03 49.84 -21.68
CA ALA A 80 -10.99 49.29 -22.59
C ALA A 80 -11.14 49.72 -24.06
N LYS A 81 -11.93 50.76 -24.36
CA LYS A 81 -11.83 51.49 -25.64
C LYS A 81 -11.87 52.98 -25.36
N GLY A 82 -10.72 53.62 -25.59
CA GLY A 82 -10.51 55.03 -25.34
C GLY A 82 -11.44 55.91 -26.18
N THR A 83 -12.07 56.85 -25.51
CA THR A 83 -12.28 58.24 -25.95
C THR A 83 -12.86 58.99 -24.75
N SER A 84 -12.12 60.00 -24.29
CA SER A 84 -12.56 61.18 -23.54
C SER A 84 -13.71 61.03 -22.52
N SER A 85 -13.40 61.24 -21.24
CA SER A 85 -14.36 61.78 -20.27
C SER A 85 -15.04 63.05 -20.84
N PRO A 86 -16.34 63.28 -20.57
CA PRO A 86 -16.73 63.90 -19.31
C PRO A 86 -18.09 63.40 -18.77
N SER A 87 -18.35 63.61 -17.48
CA SER A 87 -19.72 63.66 -16.89
C SER A 87 -20.76 62.73 -17.54
N LYS A 88 -20.68 61.41 -17.33
CA LYS A 88 -21.88 60.58 -17.51
C LYS A 88 -22.82 60.93 -16.37
N THR A 89 -23.73 61.86 -16.64
CA THR A 89 -24.97 62.00 -15.89
C THR A 89 -25.55 60.58 -15.82
N LEU A 90 -25.47 59.96 -14.65
CA LEU A 90 -26.07 58.65 -14.42
C LEU A 90 -27.52 58.77 -14.91
N PRO A 91 -27.98 57.99 -15.92
CA PRO A 91 -29.40 57.92 -16.18
C PRO A 91 -30.05 57.60 -14.84
N GLY A 92 -31.08 58.37 -14.46
CA GLY A 92 -31.66 58.31 -13.11
C GLY A 92 -31.80 56.86 -12.67
N ILE A 93 -31.36 56.54 -11.45
CA ILE A 93 -31.16 55.15 -11.00
C ILE A 93 -32.37 54.28 -11.25
N GLN A 94 -33.57 54.86 -11.18
CA GLN A 94 -34.83 54.22 -11.52
C GLN A 94 -34.79 53.56 -12.92
N HIS A 95 -34.36 54.29 -13.94
CA HIS A 95 -34.24 53.80 -15.31
C HIS A 95 -33.08 52.80 -15.45
N GLY A 96 -31.95 53.05 -14.78
CA GLY A 96 -30.81 52.13 -14.77
C GLY A 96 -31.12 50.78 -14.11
N MET A 97 -31.83 50.80 -12.99
CA MET A 97 -32.32 49.61 -12.28
C MET A 97 -33.40 48.88 -13.07
N MET A 98 -34.39 49.58 -13.61
CA MET A 98 -35.42 48.94 -14.45
C MET A 98 -34.80 48.19 -15.62
N LYS A 99 -33.88 48.85 -16.35
CA LYS A 99 -33.17 48.23 -17.47
C LYS A 99 -32.34 47.02 -17.03
N TRP A 100 -31.66 47.11 -15.88
CA TRP A 100 -30.87 46.01 -15.33
C TRP A 100 -31.74 44.83 -14.89
N GLN A 101 -32.85 45.07 -14.19
CA GLN A 101 -33.80 44.05 -13.78
C GLN A 101 -34.46 43.36 -14.98
N LEU A 102 -34.78 44.12 -16.04
CA LEU A 102 -35.29 43.56 -17.30
C LEU A 102 -34.24 42.69 -17.99
N SER A 103 -32.99 43.16 -18.08
CA SER A 103 -31.88 42.41 -18.68
C SER A 103 -31.62 41.09 -17.93
N ARG A 104 -31.76 41.10 -16.60
CA ARG A 104 -31.63 39.92 -15.74
C ARG A 104 -32.77 38.91 -15.95
N ARG A 105 -34.00 39.36 -16.22
CA ARG A 105 -35.15 38.47 -16.49
C ARG A 105 -35.19 37.92 -17.91
N LEU A 106 -34.72 38.69 -18.90
CA LEU A 106 -34.78 38.30 -20.30
C LEU A 106 -33.66 37.34 -20.72
N GLY A 107 -32.63 37.13 -19.90
CA GLY A 107 -31.58 36.13 -20.18
C GLY A 107 -30.75 36.42 -21.45
N GLU A 108 -30.81 37.64 -21.98
CA GLU A 108 -30.12 37.99 -23.21
C GLU A 108 -28.62 38.22 -22.96
N HIS A 109 -27.79 37.39 -23.62
CA HIS A 109 -26.32 37.41 -23.71
C HIS A 109 -25.51 37.17 -22.43
N ASN A 110 -24.96 35.96 -22.31
CA ASN A 110 -23.84 35.51 -21.44
C ASN A 110 -23.42 36.50 -20.32
N PRO A 111 -24.34 36.89 -19.41
CA PRO A 111 -24.15 38.04 -18.53
C PRO A 111 -23.53 37.63 -17.20
N ASP A 112 -23.55 36.33 -16.89
CA ASP A 112 -23.04 35.77 -15.64
C ASP A 112 -21.54 35.96 -15.51
N ASP A 113 -20.76 35.77 -16.57
CA ASP A 113 -19.30 35.97 -16.51
C ASP A 113 -18.91 37.43 -16.24
N ARG A 114 -19.63 38.39 -16.85
CA ARG A 114 -19.40 39.84 -16.65
C ARG A 114 -19.91 40.35 -15.32
N LEU A 115 -21.03 39.82 -14.85
CA LEU A 115 -21.57 40.11 -13.52
C LEU A 115 -20.63 39.57 -12.45
N LEU A 116 -20.17 38.33 -12.62
CA LEU A 116 -19.21 37.68 -11.73
C LEU A 116 -17.86 38.40 -11.72
N SER A 117 -17.37 38.90 -12.87
CA SER A 117 -16.13 39.68 -12.90
C SER A 117 -16.27 41.03 -12.18
N SER A 118 -17.36 41.77 -12.42
CA SER A 118 -17.65 43.04 -11.75
C SER A 118 -17.83 42.85 -10.24
N LEU A 119 -18.53 41.79 -9.83
CA LEU A 119 -18.74 41.44 -8.43
C LEU A 119 -17.44 41.01 -7.76
N ARG A 120 -16.61 40.17 -8.41
CA ARG A 120 -15.28 39.80 -7.89
C ARG A 120 -14.45 41.06 -7.67
N ARG A 121 -14.43 41.97 -8.65
CA ARG A 121 -13.70 43.22 -8.58
C ARG A 121 -14.16 44.07 -7.40
N PHE A 122 -15.46 44.27 -7.24
CA PHE A 122 -16.01 44.97 -6.08
C PHE A 122 -15.64 44.30 -4.75
N CYS A 123 -15.73 42.97 -4.67
CA CYS A 123 -15.38 42.25 -3.45
C CYS A 123 -13.89 42.37 -3.11
N TYR A 124 -12.99 42.21 -4.08
CA TYR A 124 -11.54 42.20 -3.84
C TYR A 124 -10.89 43.59 -3.79
N GLU A 125 -11.33 44.53 -4.63
CA GLU A 125 -10.78 45.89 -4.68
C GLU A 125 -11.43 46.81 -3.64
N THR A 126 -12.64 46.51 -3.18
CA THR A 126 -13.36 47.37 -2.23
C THR A 126 -13.64 46.63 -0.93
N LEU A 127 -14.42 45.53 -0.97
CA LEU A 127 -14.92 44.92 0.26
C LEU A 127 -13.84 44.33 1.17
N VAL A 128 -12.73 43.83 0.61
CA VAL A 128 -11.58 43.31 1.39
C VAL A 128 -10.95 44.37 2.27
N HIS A 129 -11.00 45.64 1.87
CA HIS A 129 -10.35 46.73 2.59
C HIS A 129 -11.24 47.39 3.65
N LEU A 130 -12.50 46.99 3.80
CA LEU A 130 -13.38 47.56 4.83
C LEU A 130 -12.97 47.04 6.22
N PRO A 131 -12.65 47.94 7.18
CA PRO A 131 -12.30 47.55 8.54
C PRO A 131 -13.41 46.74 9.23
N SER A 132 -14.68 47.08 8.98
CA SER A 132 -15.86 46.39 9.53
C SER A 132 -16.00 44.94 9.08
N LEU A 133 -15.41 44.59 7.94
CA LEU A 133 -15.43 43.24 7.37
C LEU A 133 -14.16 42.44 7.68
N THR A 134 -13.17 43.02 8.36
CA THR A 134 -11.87 42.38 8.61
C THR A 134 -12.00 41.01 9.28
N SER A 135 -12.85 40.91 10.31
CA SER A 135 -13.09 39.64 11.03
C SER A 135 -13.69 38.59 10.11
N THR A 136 -14.71 38.97 9.33
CA THR A 136 -15.37 38.09 8.36
C THR A 136 -14.40 37.64 7.27
N TRP A 137 -13.55 38.53 6.77
CA TRP A 137 -12.53 38.18 5.79
C TRP A 137 -11.49 37.23 6.36
N TYR A 138 -11.07 37.44 7.61
CA TYR A 138 -10.16 36.53 8.29
C TYR A 138 -10.77 35.12 8.44
N GLU A 139 -12.05 35.03 8.81
CA GLU A 139 -12.78 33.76 8.88
C GLU A 139 -12.90 33.09 7.51
N ILE A 140 -13.28 33.83 6.46
CA ILE A 140 -13.33 33.32 5.07
C ILE A 140 -11.96 32.75 4.67
N MET A 141 -10.90 33.55 4.82
CA MET A 141 -9.56 33.16 4.41
C MET A 141 -9.05 31.95 5.20
N ASN A 142 -9.35 31.87 6.49
CA ASN A 142 -9.00 30.71 7.30
C ASN A 142 -9.79 29.47 6.92
N SER A 143 -11.08 29.60 6.58
CA SER A 143 -11.88 28.46 6.11
C SER A 143 -11.28 27.87 4.83
N TRP A 144 -10.88 28.71 3.87
CA TRP A 144 -10.25 28.27 2.63
C TRP A 144 -8.88 27.65 2.86
N ARG A 145 -8.06 28.25 3.74
CA ARG A 145 -6.75 27.70 4.14
C ARG A 145 -6.91 26.34 4.81
N PHE A 146 -7.89 26.20 5.70
CA PHE A 146 -8.16 24.96 6.42
C PHE A 146 -8.62 23.87 5.45
N GLU A 147 -9.59 24.18 4.58
CA GLU A 147 -10.08 23.25 3.56
C GLU A 147 -8.94 22.79 2.64
N ARG A 148 -8.10 23.72 2.17
CA ARG A 148 -6.95 23.39 1.33
C ARG A 148 -5.94 22.50 2.06
N LYS A 149 -5.64 22.81 3.33
CA LYS A 149 -4.75 21.99 4.18
C LYS A 149 -5.34 20.58 4.37
N GLN A 150 -6.66 20.48 4.57
CA GLN A 150 -7.34 19.20 4.74
C GLN A 150 -7.29 18.36 3.45
N GLN A 151 -7.51 18.96 2.28
CA GLN A 151 -7.36 18.28 0.99
C GLN A 151 -5.95 17.73 0.80
N LEU A 152 -4.91 18.55 1.04
CA LEU A 152 -3.52 18.12 0.92
C LEU A 152 -3.20 16.98 1.89
N MET A 153 -3.65 17.05 3.15
CA MET A 153 -3.45 15.98 4.12
C MET A 153 -4.09 14.66 3.68
N LYS A 154 -5.29 14.70 3.08
CA LYS A 154 -5.94 13.50 2.52
C LYS A 154 -5.11 12.89 1.39
N GLU A 155 -4.61 13.71 0.46
CA GLU A 155 -3.75 13.24 -0.63
C GLU A 155 -2.46 12.60 -0.10
N TYR A 156 -1.79 13.24 0.86
CA TYR A 156 -0.59 12.69 1.49
C TYR A 156 -0.87 11.39 2.23
N ALA A 157 -1.98 11.30 2.97
CA ALA A 157 -2.38 10.08 3.66
C ALA A 157 -2.57 8.91 2.69
N LEU A 158 -3.21 9.13 1.54
CA LEU A 158 -3.38 8.11 0.50
C LEU A 158 -2.04 7.66 -0.08
N LYS A 159 -1.17 8.61 -0.45
CA LYS A 159 0.18 8.31 -0.96
C LYS A 159 1.01 7.52 0.07
N TYR A 160 0.95 7.91 1.33
CA TYR A 160 1.67 7.23 2.41
C TYR A 160 1.10 5.84 2.69
N CYS A 161 -0.22 5.66 2.65
CA CYS A 161 -0.86 4.35 2.77
C CYS A 161 -0.45 3.43 1.62
N ALA A 162 -0.44 3.92 0.39
CA ALA A 162 0.03 3.16 -0.77
C ALA A 162 1.50 2.76 -0.64
N ALA A 163 2.37 3.70 -0.22
CA ALA A 163 3.79 3.44 -0.03
C ALA A 163 4.05 2.39 1.08
N THR A 164 3.33 2.47 2.20
CA THR A 164 3.47 1.49 3.30
C THR A 164 2.97 0.10 2.92
N ARG A 165 1.88 0.00 2.15
CA ARG A 165 1.41 -1.28 1.59
C ARG A 165 2.45 -1.89 0.64
N LEU A 166 2.97 -1.10 -0.29
CA LEU A 166 4.00 -1.57 -1.23
C LEU A 166 5.26 -2.04 -0.48
N ARG A 167 5.68 -1.31 0.55
CA ARG A 167 6.80 -1.72 1.41
C ARG A 167 6.52 -3.04 2.13
N ALA A 168 5.32 -3.22 2.69
CA ALA A 168 4.95 -4.45 3.36
C ALA A 168 4.95 -5.67 2.40
N THR A 169 4.39 -5.50 1.20
CA THR A 169 4.41 -6.54 0.15
C THR A 169 5.83 -6.88 -0.27
N TRP A 170 6.70 -5.88 -0.45
CA TRP A 170 8.11 -6.09 -0.79
C TRP A 170 8.86 -6.87 0.29
N ILE A 171 8.69 -6.50 1.56
CA ILE A 171 9.30 -7.21 2.69
C ILE A 171 8.83 -8.67 2.72
N GLY A 172 7.53 -8.90 2.52
CA GLY A 172 6.96 -10.25 2.43
C GLY A 172 7.58 -11.07 1.29
N PHE A 173 7.70 -10.48 0.10
CA PHE A 173 8.33 -11.13 -1.06
C PHE A 173 9.79 -11.51 -0.80
N VAL A 174 10.60 -10.58 -0.27
CA VAL A 174 12.02 -10.83 0.03
C VAL A 174 12.16 -11.93 1.08
N THR A 175 11.37 -11.86 2.15
CA THR A 175 11.38 -12.86 3.22
C THR A 175 11.03 -14.25 2.70
N TRP A 176 9.99 -14.34 1.86
CA TRP A 176 9.58 -15.58 1.23
C TRP A 176 10.66 -16.17 0.31
N ARG A 177 11.33 -15.33 -0.50
CA ARG A 177 12.46 -15.78 -1.33
C ARG A 177 13.60 -16.35 -0.51
N ILE A 178 13.99 -15.67 0.58
CA ILE A 178 15.04 -16.15 1.48
C ILE A 178 14.65 -17.50 2.09
N PHE A 179 13.40 -17.62 2.54
CA PHE A 179 12.86 -18.87 3.07
C PHE A 179 12.94 -20.01 2.05
N LEU A 180 12.52 -19.78 0.79
CA LEU A 180 12.57 -20.79 -0.27
C LEU A 180 14.00 -21.26 -0.56
N HIS A 181 14.94 -20.33 -0.70
CA HIS A 181 16.36 -20.68 -0.90
C HIS A 181 16.91 -21.51 0.26
N ARG A 182 16.61 -21.11 1.50
CA ARG A 182 17.03 -21.86 2.70
C ARG A 182 16.41 -23.25 2.73
N ARG A 183 15.12 -23.38 2.38
CA ARG A 183 14.42 -24.66 2.30
C ARG A 183 15.02 -25.59 1.24
N GLN A 184 15.36 -25.07 0.07
CA GLN A 184 15.99 -25.85 -0.99
C GLN A 184 17.39 -26.32 -0.59
N ARG A 185 18.18 -25.46 0.05
CA ARG A 185 19.49 -25.81 0.61
C ARG A 185 19.37 -26.93 1.65
N MET A 186 18.46 -26.79 2.62
CA MET A 186 18.22 -27.83 3.64
C MET A 186 17.79 -29.17 3.03
N ARG A 187 16.98 -29.17 1.96
CA ARG A 187 16.62 -30.42 1.25
C ARG A 187 17.86 -31.10 0.65
N LYS A 188 18.73 -30.34 -0.03
CA LYS A 188 19.97 -30.87 -0.60
C LYS A 188 20.90 -31.43 0.49
N GLU A 189 21.08 -30.69 1.58
CA GLU A 189 21.90 -31.11 2.73
C GLU A 189 21.34 -32.37 3.39
N ARG A 190 20.02 -32.46 3.60
CA ARG A 190 19.37 -33.67 4.13
C ARG A 190 19.56 -34.87 3.22
N GLN A 191 19.40 -34.71 1.90
CA GLN A 191 19.63 -35.80 0.94
C GLN A 191 21.09 -36.27 0.96
N ALA A 192 22.04 -35.34 1.01
CA ALA A 192 23.46 -35.67 1.12
C ALA A 192 23.77 -36.42 2.43
N ALA A 193 23.22 -35.94 3.56
CA ALA A 193 23.36 -36.57 4.85
C ALA A 193 22.78 -38.00 4.86
N ILE A 194 21.58 -38.20 4.31
CA ILE A 194 20.96 -39.53 4.20
C ILE A 194 21.82 -40.47 3.36
N LYS A 195 22.32 -40.02 2.19
CA LYS A 195 23.21 -40.83 1.34
C LYS A 195 24.50 -41.23 2.07
N LEU A 196 25.11 -40.29 2.80
CA LEU A 196 26.30 -40.56 3.58
C LEU A 196 26.01 -41.56 4.70
N GLN A 197 24.94 -41.35 5.45
CA GLN A 197 24.52 -42.25 6.53
C GLN A 197 24.21 -43.66 6.02
N SER A 198 23.52 -43.80 4.88
CA SER A 198 23.26 -45.11 4.28
C SER A 198 24.55 -45.80 3.86
N PHE A 199 25.51 -45.05 3.27
CA PHE A 199 26.81 -45.61 2.88
C PHE A 199 27.61 -46.08 4.10
N VAL A 200 27.66 -45.29 5.17
CA VAL A 200 28.36 -45.65 6.41
C VAL A 200 27.73 -46.89 7.06
N ARG A 201 26.39 -46.95 7.13
CA ARG A 201 25.67 -48.12 7.65
C ARG A 201 25.91 -49.37 6.83
N GLY A 202 25.82 -49.26 5.49
CA GLY A 202 26.08 -50.37 4.58
C GLY A 202 27.53 -50.85 4.62
N ARG A 203 28.50 -49.94 4.70
CA ARG A 203 29.92 -50.28 4.83
C ARG A 203 30.19 -51.07 6.10
N ARG A 204 29.59 -50.69 7.23
CA ARG A 204 29.72 -51.42 8.49
C ARG A 204 29.23 -52.86 8.35
N GLN A 205 28.02 -53.05 7.84
CA GLN A 205 27.43 -54.38 7.61
C GLN A 205 28.27 -55.23 6.64
N TYR A 206 28.78 -54.62 5.56
CA TYR A 206 29.62 -55.30 4.59
C TYR A 206 30.94 -55.77 5.19
N LEU A 207 31.58 -54.95 6.03
CA LEU A 207 32.82 -55.34 6.72
C LEU A 207 32.60 -56.49 7.71
N GLU A 208 31.48 -56.47 8.45
CA GLU A 208 31.09 -57.57 9.34
C GLU A 208 30.85 -58.87 8.54
N TYR A 209 30.11 -58.81 7.44
CA TYR A 209 29.91 -59.95 6.54
C TYR A 209 31.23 -60.49 5.97
N GLN A 210 32.12 -59.61 5.50
CA GLN A 210 33.42 -60.00 4.98
C GLN A 210 34.28 -60.70 6.03
N ASN A 211 34.22 -60.26 7.29
CA ASN A 211 34.94 -60.90 8.39
C ASN A 211 34.41 -62.32 8.64
N ILE A 212 33.08 -62.47 8.78
CA ILE A 212 32.44 -63.78 8.96
C ILE A 212 32.79 -64.72 7.79
N ARG A 213 32.65 -64.25 6.55
CA ARG A 213 32.97 -65.03 5.36
C ARG A 213 34.41 -65.55 5.37
N ARG A 214 35.39 -64.70 5.74
CA ARG A 214 36.80 -65.11 5.86
C ARG A 214 37.00 -66.16 6.94
N ILE A 215 36.35 -66.02 8.10
CA ILE A 215 36.40 -66.99 9.19
C ILE A 215 35.80 -68.33 8.74
N THR A 216 34.61 -68.31 8.13
CA THR A 216 33.94 -69.50 7.62
C THR A 216 34.79 -70.24 6.59
N ILE A 217 35.39 -69.54 5.63
CA ILE A 217 36.29 -70.15 4.63
C ILE A 217 37.49 -70.82 5.32
N ARG A 218 38.10 -70.16 6.32
CA ARG A 218 39.21 -70.76 7.09
C ARG A 218 38.78 -72.02 7.84
N ILE A 219 37.61 -72.00 8.47
CA ILE A 219 37.06 -73.16 9.19
C ILE A 219 36.77 -74.30 8.20
N GLN A 220 36.10 -74.03 7.08
CA GLN A 220 35.81 -75.01 6.04
C GLN A 220 37.10 -75.67 5.52
N ARG A 221 38.14 -74.89 5.23
CA ARG A 221 39.45 -75.42 4.82
C ARG A 221 40.07 -76.31 5.89
N ARG A 222 39.99 -75.93 7.17
CA ARG A 222 40.49 -76.76 8.29
C ARG A 222 39.71 -78.06 8.43
N VAL A 223 38.39 -78.03 8.30
CA VAL A 223 37.54 -79.21 8.35
C VAL A 223 37.86 -80.14 7.18
N HIS A 224 37.97 -79.60 5.96
CA HIS A 224 38.36 -80.36 4.77
C HIS A 224 39.75 -80.99 4.93
N ALA A 225 40.74 -80.26 5.43
CA ALA A 225 42.08 -80.83 5.70
C ALA A 225 42.02 -81.95 6.76
N ARG A 226 41.18 -81.81 7.78
CA ARG A 226 40.97 -82.87 8.80
C ARG A 226 40.26 -84.08 8.23
N SER A 227 39.26 -83.91 7.36
CA SER A 227 38.59 -85.04 6.70
C SER A 227 39.53 -85.77 5.74
N GLU A 228 40.32 -85.04 4.96
CA GLU A 228 41.37 -85.63 4.10
C GLU A 228 42.41 -86.40 4.93
N LEU A 229 42.88 -85.84 6.04
CA LEU A 229 43.79 -86.56 6.95
C LEU A 229 43.16 -87.82 7.54
N ARG A 230 41.87 -87.80 7.86
CA ARG A 230 41.14 -89.00 8.32
C ARG A 230 41.04 -90.04 7.20
N ARG A 231 40.76 -89.61 5.96
CA ARG A 231 40.71 -90.50 4.79
C ARG A 231 42.08 -91.17 4.57
N LEU A 232 43.14 -90.38 4.49
CA LEU A 232 44.52 -90.89 4.31
C LEU A 232 44.95 -91.84 5.46
N ARG A 233 44.50 -91.58 6.70
CA ARG A 233 44.76 -92.49 7.83
C ARG A 233 43.98 -93.80 7.71
N ALA A 234 42.72 -93.75 7.26
CA ALA A 234 41.90 -94.93 7.04
C ALA A 234 42.46 -95.77 5.86
N GLU A 235 42.87 -95.12 4.78
CA GLU A 235 43.57 -95.76 3.65
C GLU A 235 44.86 -96.45 4.12
N ARG A 236 45.71 -95.77 4.91
CA ARG A 236 46.90 -96.41 5.50
C ARG A 236 46.57 -97.59 6.41
N ALA A 237 45.54 -97.47 7.24
CA ALA A 237 45.12 -98.56 8.13
C ALA A 237 44.58 -99.77 7.34
N ALA A 238 43.87 -99.54 6.24
CA ALA A 238 43.41 -100.59 5.34
C ALA A 238 44.58 -101.28 4.63
N SER A 239 45.57 -100.52 4.14
CA SER A 239 46.77 -101.09 3.52
C SER A 239 47.65 -101.88 4.51
N LEU A 240 47.72 -101.47 5.78
CA LEU A 240 48.40 -102.23 6.83
C LEU A 240 47.59 -103.49 7.23
N GLY A 241 46.25 -103.40 7.26
CA GLY A 241 45.37 -104.55 7.49
C GLY A 241 45.40 -105.61 6.38
N GLU A 242 45.62 -105.21 5.11
CA GLU A 242 45.86 -106.15 4.01
C GLU A 242 47.23 -106.85 4.10
N MET A 243 48.24 -106.22 4.72
CA MET A 243 49.51 -106.90 5.01
C MET A 243 49.38 -107.94 6.14
N ASP A 244 48.47 -107.73 7.09
CA ASP A 244 48.22 -108.66 8.21
C ASP A 244 47.18 -109.76 7.91
N ALA A 245 46.43 -109.64 6.80
CA ALA A 245 45.42 -110.61 6.35
C ALA A 245 45.89 -111.52 5.19
N SER A 246 47.20 -111.66 4.99
CA SER A 246 47.75 -112.77 4.20
C SER A 246 47.86 -114.03 5.07
N PRO A 247 47.26 -115.17 4.66
CA PRO A 247 47.33 -116.40 5.44
C PRO A 247 48.73 -117.03 5.40
N SER A 248 49.23 -117.38 6.59
CA SER A 248 50.27 -118.36 6.92
C SER A 248 51.46 -118.53 5.95
N VAL A 249 52.62 -117.97 6.32
CA VAL A 249 53.94 -118.50 5.89
C VAL A 249 54.80 -118.94 7.08
N ALA A 250 54.35 -118.71 8.32
CA ALA A 250 55.09 -119.13 9.52
C ALA A 250 54.91 -120.62 9.88
N SER A 251 54.04 -121.37 9.19
CA SER A 251 53.90 -122.84 9.37
C SER A 251 54.83 -123.65 8.47
N ALA A 252 55.55 -123.02 7.53
CA ALA A 252 56.45 -123.71 6.60
C ALA A 252 57.94 -123.74 7.04
N TYR A 253 58.27 -123.12 8.18
CA TYR A 253 59.65 -123.06 8.68
C TYR A 253 59.94 -124.04 9.83
N VAL A 254 58.91 -124.68 10.41
CA VAL A 254 59.09 -125.64 11.52
C VAL A 254 59.23 -127.09 11.01
N GLU A 255 58.62 -127.45 9.88
CA GLU A 255 58.82 -128.78 9.25
C GLU A 255 60.16 -128.94 8.49
N ALA A 256 60.87 -127.84 8.21
CA ALA A 256 62.17 -127.90 7.52
C ALA A 256 63.37 -128.14 8.46
N ILE A 257 63.18 -127.97 9.78
CA ILE A 257 64.27 -128.12 10.77
C ILE A 257 64.30 -129.53 11.38
N GLU A 258 63.16 -130.22 11.49
CA GLU A 258 63.12 -131.62 11.97
C GLU A 258 63.57 -132.66 10.93
N CYS A 259 63.69 -132.28 9.65
CA CYS A 259 64.18 -133.17 8.59
C CYS A 259 65.70 -133.08 8.35
N GLN A 260 66.41 -132.17 9.02
CA GLN A 260 67.86 -131.97 8.83
C GLN A 260 68.73 -132.60 9.94
N ASP A 261 68.17 -132.84 11.13
CA ASP A 261 68.89 -133.50 12.24
C ASP A 261 68.72 -135.03 12.28
N SER A 262 67.91 -135.62 11.39
CA SER A 262 67.79 -137.08 11.20
C SER A 262 68.72 -137.64 10.11
N CYS A 263 69.58 -136.83 9.51
CA CYS A 263 70.51 -137.23 8.42
C CYS A 263 71.98 -136.83 8.64
N LYS A 264 72.43 -136.75 9.90
CA LYS A 264 73.86 -136.80 10.25
C LYS A 264 74.12 -137.92 11.25
N ALA A 265 74.17 -139.13 10.71
CA ALA A 265 74.97 -140.24 11.24
C ALA A 265 76.39 -140.14 10.68
#